data_AF-A0A034WMD9-F1
#
_entry.id   AF-A0A034WMD9-F1
#
_cell.length_a   1.000
_cell.length_b   1.000
_cell.length_c   1.000
_cell.angle_alpha   90.00
_cell.angle_beta   90.00
_cell.angle_gamma   90.00
#
_symmetry.space_group_name_H-M   'P 1'
#
loop_
_entity.id
_entity.type
_entity.pdbx_description
1 polymer ?
#
loop_
_entity_poly.entity_id
_entity_poly.type
_entity_poly.pdbx_seq_one_letter_code
_entity_poly.pdbx_strand_id
1 'polypeptide(L)'
;MHSLATNAQAAAAAQAAAVAGLPNSQMGGAPRNITAAAGIGVDDLRRLCILRLSFVKGWGPDYPRQSIKETPCWIEVHLHRALQLLDEVLHRMPIDGPRAMA
;
A
#
# COMPACT_ATOMS: atom_id res chain seq x y z
N MET A 1 -7.39 10.61 1.42
CA MET A 1 -6.51 9.72 0.61
C MET A 1 -5.12 10.28 0.44
N HIS A 2 -4.94 11.57 0.14
CA HIS A 2 -3.59 12.16 -0.04
C HIS A 2 -2.67 11.98 1.19
N SER A 3 -3.16 12.21 2.41
CA SER A 3 -2.37 12.03 3.64
C SER A 3 -1.90 10.59 3.89
N LEU A 4 -2.73 9.58 3.59
CA LEU A 4 -2.39 8.16 3.74
C LEU A 4 -1.30 7.75 2.76
N ALA A 5 -1.42 8.23 1.52
CA ALA A 5 -0.41 8.10 0.47
C ALA A 5 0.94 8.69 0.88
N THR A 6 0.96 9.93 1.41
CA THR A 6 2.17 10.58 1.91
C THR A 6 2.80 9.82 3.08
N ASN A 7 1.98 9.31 4.02
CA ASN A 7 2.46 8.53 5.15
C ASN A 7 3.09 7.20 4.73
N ALA A 8 2.49 6.49 3.76
CA ALA A 8 3.05 5.26 3.21
C ALA A 8 4.41 5.50 2.54
N GLN A 9 4.54 6.59 1.79
CA GLN A 9 5.81 6.98 1.16
C GLN A 9 6.87 7.38 2.19
N ALA A 10 6.51 8.12 3.24
CA ALA A 10 7.42 8.48 4.33
C ALA A 10 7.92 7.23 5.09
N ALA A 11 7.04 6.26 5.34
CA ALA A 11 7.41 4.98 5.95
C ALA A 11 8.35 4.17 5.04
N ALA A 12 8.07 4.11 3.73
CA ALA A 12 8.93 3.44 2.75
C ALA A 12 10.33 4.08 2.67
N ALA A 13 10.41 5.42 2.69
CA ALA A 13 11.67 6.15 2.72
C ALA A 13 12.45 5.93 4.02
N ALA A 14 11.77 5.92 5.16
CA ALA A 14 12.38 5.64 6.46
C ALA A 14 12.92 4.20 6.54
N GLN A 15 12.20 3.21 5.99
CA GLN A 15 12.67 1.84 5.90
C GLN A 15 13.86 1.70 4.94
N ALA A 16 13.83 2.37 3.78
CA ALA A 16 14.98 2.39 2.87
C ALA A 16 16.23 2.99 3.53
N ALA A 17 16.07 4.07 4.33
CA ALA A 17 17.16 4.70 5.08
C ALA A 17 17.68 3.82 6.24
N ALA A 18 16.78 3.12 6.95
CA ALA A 18 17.16 2.18 8.01
C ALA A 18 17.92 0.96 7.46
N VAL A 19 17.50 0.41 6.31
CA VAL A 19 18.19 -0.69 5.62
C VAL A 19 19.52 -0.25 5.01
N ALA A 20 19.67 1.04 4.68
CA ALA A 20 20.94 1.64 4.24
C ALA A 20 22.01 1.68 5.34
N GLY A 21 21.62 1.50 6.62
CA GLY A 21 22.54 1.34 7.74
C GLY A 21 23.60 2.42 7.83
N LEU A 22 23.23 3.70 7.95
CA LEU A 22 24.20 4.78 8.16
C LEU A 22 24.55 4.96 9.65
N PRO A 23 25.70 4.46 10.14
CA PRO A 23 26.52 5.18 11.07
C PRO A 23 27.51 6.06 10.29
N ASN A 24 27.67 7.28 10.77
CA ASN A 24 28.65 8.26 10.34
C ASN A 24 30.07 7.67 10.22
N SER A 25 30.57 7.39 9.00
CA SER A 25 31.97 7.60 8.57
C SER A 25 32.22 7.01 7.18
N GLN A 26 32.57 7.88 6.23
CA GLN A 26 33.69 7.73 5.29
C GLN A 26 33.85 6.40 4.51
N MET A 27 33.69 6.47 3.17
CA MET A 27 34.65 6.02 2.14
C MET A 27 33.98 5.37 0.90
N GLY A 28 33.92 6.11 -0.21
CA GLY A 28 34.30 5.63 -1.54
C GLY A 28 33.47 4.57 -2.30
N GLY A 29 32.24 4.22 -1.87
CA GLY A 29 31.40 3.26 -2.60
C GLY A 29 30.36 3.92 -3.50
N ALA A 30 30.24 3.46 -4.75
CA ALA A 30 29.27 3.90 -5.76
C ALA A 30 27.84 4.10 -5.19
N PRO A 31 27.03 5.03 -5.74
CA PRO A 31 25.67 5.28 -5.26
C PRO A 31 24.86 3.99 -5.38
N ARG A 32 24.53 3.38 -4.23
CA ARG A 32 23.60 2.26 -4.18
C ARG A 32 22.21 2.84 -4.40
N ASN A 33 21.63 2.63 -5.58
CA ASN A 33 20.22 2.92 -5.85
C ASN A 33 19.36 1.99 -4.97
N ILE A 34 19.03 2.45 -3.77
CA ILE A 34 18.12 1.75 -2.85
C ILE A 34 16.70 2.12 -3.26
N THR A 35 16.15 1.39 -4.22
CA THR A 35 14.76 1.60 -4.65
C THR A 35 13.83 1.13 -3.54
N ALA A 36 13.08 2.04 -2.94
CA ALA A 36 11.99 1.69 -2.04
C ALA A 36 11.01 0.76 -2.77
N ALA A 37 10.54 -0.31 -2.12
CA ALA A 37 9.63 -1.24 -2.77
C ALA A 37 8.36 -0.50 -3.23
N ALA A 38 8.17 -0.45 -4.54
CA ALA A 38 7.10 0.21 -5.29
C ALA A 38 5.65 -0.13 -4.84
N GLY A 39 5.47 -1.09 -3.94
CA GLY A 39 4.18 -1.61 -3.51
C GLY A 39 3.82 -1.41 -2.04
N ILE A 40 4.66 -0.73 -1.24
CA ILE A 40 4.40 -0.57 0.20
C ILE A 40 3.11 0.26 0.40
N GLY A 41 2.08 -0.37 0.98
CA GLY A 41 0.79 0.26 1.28
C GLY A 41 -0.21 0.28 0.12
N VAL A 42 0.14 -0.22 -1.07
CA VAL A 42 -0.79 -0.25 -2.23
C VAL A 42 -1.99 -1.14 -1.95
N ASP A 43 -1.80 -2.32 -1.32
CA ASP A 43 -2.91 -3.20 -0.94
C ASP A 43 -3.81 -2.57 0.13
N ASP A 44 -3.26 -1.79 1.07
CA ASP A 44 -4.04 -1.10 2.09
C ASP A 44 -4.86 0.04 1.48
N LEU A 45 -4.28 0.78 0.53
CA LEU A 45 -5.00 1.80 -0.23
C LEU A 45 -6.07 1.19 -1.14
N ARG A 46 -5.79 0.06 -1.78
CA ARG A 46 -6.76 -0.66 -2.62
C ARG A 46 -7.96 -1.13 -1.80
N ARG A 47 -7.74 -1.60 -0.57
CA ARG A 47 -8.81 -2.00 0.36
C ARG A 47 -9.78 -0.86 0.67
N LEU A 48 -9.36 0.41 0.60
CA LEU A 48 -10.28 1.56 0.75
C LEU A 48 -11.29 1.68 -0.39
N CYS A 49 -10.98 1.10 -1.55
CA CYS A 49 -11.83 1.14 -2.75
C CYS A 49 -12.74 -0.09 -2.85
N ILE A 50 -12.71 -0.98 -1.85
CA ILE A 50 -13.44 -2.24 -1.83
C ILE A 50 -14.42 -2.23 -0.66
N LEU A 51 -15.68 -2.46 -0.95
CA LEU A 51 -16.73 -2.65 0.04
C LEU A 51 -17.08 -4.14 0.15
N ARG A 52 -17.29 -4.62 1.37
CA ARG A 52 -17.67 -6.00 1.65
C ARG A 52 -18.97 -6.02 2.43
N LEU A 53 -19.97 -6.73 1.93
CA LEU A 53 -21.28 -6.85 2.56
C LEU A 53 -21.68 -8.31 2.66
N SER A 54 -22.12 -8.74 3.84
CA SER A 54 -22.75 -10.05 4.01
C SER A 54 -24.26 -9.91 4.02
N PHE A 55 -24.96 -10.93 3.51
CA PHE A 55 -26.41 -10.99 3.59
C PHE A 55 -26.84 -11.80 4.80
N VAL A 56 -27.85 -11.30 5.52
CA VAL A 56 -28.53 -11.95 6.66
C VAL A 56 -27.67 -12.15 7.92
N LYS A 57 -26.40 -12.56 7.79
CA LYS A 57 -25.54 -12.97 8.91
C LYS A 57 -24.36 -12.02 9.08
N GLY A 58 -24.24 -11.46 10.29
CA GLY A 58 -23.07 -10.68 10.70
C GLY A 58 -21.84 -11.54 11.01
N TRP A 59 -20.70 -10.85 11.14
CA TRP A 59 -19.39 -11.37 11.54
C TRP A 59 -18.71 -10.36 12.50
N GLY A 60 -17.73 -10.82 13.28
CA GLY A 60 -17.00 -10.01 14.25
C GLY A 60 -16.96 -10.65 15.64
N PRO A 61 -16.37 -9.97 16.64
CA PRO A 61 -16.16 -10.52 17.98
C PRO A 61 -17.45 -10.99 18.68
N ASP A 62 -18.57 -10.32 18.41
CA ASP A 62 -19.88 -10.62 18.99
C ASP A 62 -20.67 -11.70 18.21
N TYR A 63 -20.08 -12.24 17.14
CA TYR A 63 -20.68 -13.28 16.31
C TYR A 63 -19.84 -14.56 16.37
N PRO A 64 -20.46 -15.73 16.12
CA PRO A 64 -19.70 -16.98 15.99
C PRO A 64 -18.76 -17.00 14.77
N ARG A 65 -18.88 -16.03 13.86
CA ARG A 65 -18.08 -15.90 12.65
C ARG A 65 -17.07 -14.76 12.83
N GLN A 66 -15.79 -15.05 12.66
CA GLN A 66 -14.73 -14.05 12.84
C GLN A 66 -14.46 -13.24 11.57
N SER A 67 -14.65 -13.87 10.41
CA SER A 67 -14.44 -13.24 9.10
C SER A 67 -15.70 -13.25 8.26
N ILE A 68 -15.86 -12.24 7.39
CA ILE A 68 -16.93 -12.21 6.41
C ILE A 68 -16.91 -13.44 5.48
N LYS A 69 -15.74 -14.05 5.27
CA LYS A 69 -15.58 -15.26 4.44
C LYS A 69 -16.29 -16.49 5.02
N GLU A 70 -16.64 -16.46 6.31
CA GLU A 70 -17.39 -17.53 6.98
C GLU A 70 -18.91 -17.32 6.87
N THR A 71 -19.35 -16.21 6.27
CA THR A 71 -20.78 -15.96 6.02
C THR A 71 -21.26 -16.76 4.80
N PRO A 72 -22.50 -17.28 4.80
CA PRO A 72 -22.99 -18.20 3.77
C PRO A 72 -23.14 -17.54 2.39
N CYS A 73 -23.39 -16.23 2.36
CA CYS A 73 -23.46 -15.44 1.15
C CYS A 73 -23.03 -13.99 1.44
N TRP A 74 -22.13 -13.47 0.62
CA TRP A 74 -21.59 -12.12 0.72
C TRP A 74 -21.15 -11.63 -0.66
N ILE A 75 -20.99 -10.32 -0.79
CA ILE A 75 -20.50 -9.68 -2.01
C ILE A 75 -19.30 -8.78 -1.71
N GLU A 76 -18.43 -8.67 -2.70
CA GLU A 76 -17.33 -7.71 -2.74
C GLU A 76 -17.60 -6.72 -3.87
N VAL A 77 -17.78 -5.45 -3.51
CA VAL A 77 -18.06 -4.37 -4.47
C VAL A 77 -16.79 -3.56 -4.67
N HIS A 78 -16.34 -3.50 -5.92
CA HIS A 78 -15.18 -2.71 -6.31
C HIS A 78 -15.65 -1.35 -6.86
N LEU A 79 -15.23 -0.27 -6.21
CA LEU A 79 -15.55 1.08 -6.64
C LEU A 79 -14.56 1.53 -7.72
N HIS A 80 -14.95 1.36 -8.99
CA HIS A 80 -14.08 1.66 -10.13
C HIS A 80 -13.56 3.10 -10.11
N ARG A 81 -14.39 4.08 -9.75
CA ARG A 81 -13.96 5.48 -9.68
C ARG A 81 -12.91 5.72 -8.60
N ALA A 82 -13.03 5.07 -7.44
CA ALA A 82 -12.05 5.18 -6.36
C ALA A 82 -10.72 4.51 -6.75
N LEU A 83 -10.79 3.36 -7.44
CA LEU A 83 -9.61 2.68 -7.99
C LEU A 83 -8.88 3.53 -9.04
N GLN A 84 -9.62 4.23 -9.92
CA GLN A 84 -9.02 5.16 -10.88
C GLN A 84 -8.29 6.31 -10.18
N LEU A 85 -8.90 6.91 -9.16
CA LEU A 85 -8.25 7.98 -8.40
C LEU A 85 -7.02 7.47 -7.63
N LEU A 86 -7.07 6.24 -7.11
CA LEU A 86 -5.92 5.60 -6.50
C LEU A 86 -4.79 5.40 -7.51
N ASP A 87 -5.12 4.94 -8.73
CA ASP A 87 -4.17 4.78 -9.82
C ASP A 87 -3.52 6.11 -10.21
N GLU A 88 -4.29 7.19 -10.32
CA GLU A 88 -3.75 8.55 -10.55
C GLU A 88 -2.80 9.01 -9.43
N VAL A 89 -3.11 8.69 -8.17
CA VAL A 89 -2.27 9.02 -7.03
C VAL A 89 -0.97 8.19 -7.04
N LEU A 90 -1.05 6.91 -7.36
CA LEU A 90 0.11 6.02 -7.47
C LEU A 90 1.05 6.44 -8.60
N HIS A 91 0.51 6.83 -9.75
CA HIS A 91 1.31 7.35 -10.87
C HIS A 91 2.00 8.69 -10.55
N ARG A 92 1.47 9.48 -9.62
CA ARG A 92 2.10 10.72 -9.15
C ARG A 92 3.14 10.50 -8.05
N MET A 93 3.16 9.32 -7.41
CA MET A 93 4.21 8.99 -6.47
C MET A 93 5.50 8.70 -7.24
N PRO A 94 6.63 9.33 -6.88
CA PRO A 94 7.91 9.03 -7.49
C PRO A 94 8.38 7.65 -7.01
N ILE A 95 8.00 6.63 -7.77
CA ILE A 95 8.45 5.23 -7.59
C ILE A 95 9.58 4.90 -8.59
N ASP A 96 9.83 5.77 -9.57
CA ASP A 96 10.90 5.58 -10.54
C ASP A 96 12.26 6.01 -9.96
N GLY A 97 13.03 5.02 -9.51
CA GLY A 97 14.46 4.99 -9.83
C GLY A 97 14.63 5.02 -11.35
N PRO A 98 15.79 5.46 -11.88
CA PRO A 98 15.93 5.87 -13.27
C PRO A 98 15.43 4.77 -14.22
N ARG A 99 14.36 5.07 -14.98
CA ARG A 99 14.02 4.31 -16.18
C ARG A 99 15.30 4.29 -17.02
N ALA A 100 15.87 3.11 -17.20
CA ALA A 100 16.85 2.86 -18.23
C ALA A 100 16.13 3.18 -19.57
N MET A 101 16.27 4.43 -20.00
CA MET A 101 15.99 4.84 -21.36
C MET A 101 17.04 4.14 -22.21
N ALA A 102 16.59 3.19 -23.03
CA ALA A 102 17.33 2.77 -24.21
C ALA A 102 17.42 3.94 -25.20
#